data_AF-A0A2H1JXX1-F1
#
_entry.id   AF-A0A2H1JXX1-F1
#
_cell.length_a   1.000
_cell.length_b   1.000
_cell.length_c   1.000
_cell.angle_alpha   90.00
_cell.angle_beta   90.00
_cell.angle_gamma   90.00
#
_symmetry.space_group_name_H-M   'P 1'
#
loop_
_entity.id
_entity.type
_entity.pdbx_description
1 polymer ?
#
loop_
_entity_poly.entity_id
_entity_poly.type
_entity_poly.pdbx_seq_one_letter_code
_entity_poly.pdbx_strand_id
1 'polypeptide(L)'
;MWDEYCGGLNSELFQYVSALRSRAYVAILSNSVDGARAEEERRFGFSTFFEPILYSHETGLLKPEPEAYENALERMRADAGHVLFIDDHEVGAEGARAVGMNAIVHLGNPSTTKAIEEYLKQES
;
A
#
# COMPACT_ATOMS: atom_id res chain seq x y z
N MET A 1 -9.92 -12.21 -17.29
CA MET A 1 -10.32 -11.92 -15.90
C MET A 1 -9.11 -11.46 -15.09
N TRP A 2 -8.10 -12.31 -14.89
CA TRP A 2 -6.89 -11.92 -14.15
C TRP A 2 -6.00 -10.88 -14.86
N ASP A 3 -5.95 -10.86 -16.20
CA ASP A 3 -5.19 -9.82 -16.92
C ASP A 3 -5.77 -8.42 -16.74
N GLU A 4 -7.10 -8.32 -16.64
CA GLU A 4 -7.79 -7.06 -16.40
C GLU A 4 -7.70 -6.67 -14.92
N TYR A 5 -7.88 -7.63 -14.01
CA TYR A 5 -7.77 -7.41 -12.57
C TYR A 5 -6.35 -7.01 -12.14
N CYS A 6 -5.33 -7.79 -12.52
CA CYS A 6 -3.94 -7.50 -12.14
C CYS A 6 -3.31 -6.39 -13.00
N GLY A 7 -3.84 -6.16 -14.21
CA GLY A 7 -3.26 -5.24 -15.17
C GLY A 7 -1.80 -5.56 -15.49
N GLY A 8 -1.05 -4.51 -15.84
CA GLY A 8 0.40 -4.54 -15.98
C GLY A 8 1.10 -3.92 -14.78
N LEU A 9 2.21 -4.53 -14.34
CA LEU A 9 3.03 -3.95 -13.27
C LEU A 9 3.62 -2.61 -13.70
N ASN A 10 3.36 -1.57 -12.91
CA ASN A 10 4.06 -0.29 -13.02
C ASN A 10 5.52 -0.49 -12.59
N SER A 11 6.34 -0.88 -13.56
CA SER A 11 7.72 -1.35 -13.31
C SER A 11 8.63 -0.24 -12.78
N GLU A 12 8.41 1.01 -13.20
CA GLU A 12 9.15 2.17 -12.71
C GLU A 12 8.86 2.42 -11.22
N LEU A 13 7.58 2.49 -10.84
CA LEU A 13 7.21 2.70 -9.45
C LEU A 13 7.63 1.50 -8.57
N PHE A 14 7.49 0.27 -9.08
CA PHE A 14 7.93 -0.92 -8.37
C PHE A 14 9.44 -0.94 -8.13
N GLN A 15 10.26 -0.54 -9.11
CA GLN A 15 11.71 -0.42 -8.94
C GLN A 15 12.06 0.64 -7.89
N TYR A 16 11.39 1.78 -7.92
CA TYR A 16 11.56 2.84 -6.92
C TYR A 16 11.22 2.35 -5.50
N VAL A 17 10.04 1.75 -5.31
CA VAL A 17 9.60 1.22 -4.00
C VAL A 17 10.52 0.09 -3.52
N SER A 18 10.99 -0.76 -4.43
CA SER A 18 11.95 -1.81 -4.11
C SER A 18 13.28 -1.22 -3.57
N ALA A 19 13.74 -0.10 -4.12
CA ALA A 19 14.93 0.59 -3.63
C ALA A 19 14.71 1.26 -2.27
N LEU A 20 13.47 1.68 -1.95
CA LEU A 20 13.12 2.27 -0.66
C LEU A 20 13.23 1.29 0.51
N ARG A 21 13.27 -0.02 0.28
CA ARG A 21 13.40 -1.02 1.36
C ARG A 21 14.63 -0.85 2.25
N SER A 22 15.64 -0.11 1.77
CA SER A 22 16.83 0.26 2.57
C SER A 22 16.58 1.43 3.54
N ARG A 23 15.46 2.14 3.39
CA ARG A 23 15.11 3.39 4.08
C ARG A 23 13.75 3.34 4.78
N ALA A 24 12.83 2.49 4.31
CA ALA A 24 11.47 2.39 4.82
C ALA A 24 10.96 0.95 4.74
N TYR A 25 10.09 0.61 5.67
CA TYR A 25 9.29 -0.61 5.61
C TYR A 25 8.13 -0.41 4.61
N VAL A 26 7.80 -1.45 3.84
CA VAL A 26 6.78 -1.36 2.77
C VAL A 26 5.79 -2.52 2.86
N ALA A 27 4.51 -2.19 2.80
CA ALA A 27 3.38 -3.11 2.98
C ALA A 27 2.31 -2.88 1.90
N ILE A 28 1.38 -3.82 1.77
CA ILE A 28 0.20 -3.70 0.90
C ILE A 28 -1.07 -3.81 1.75
N LEU A 29 -2.03 -2.90 1.51
CA LEU A 29 -3.40 -2.99 1.98
C LEU A 29 -4.35 -2.79 0.78
N SER A 30 -5.06 -3.85 0.38
CA SER A 30 -5.83 -3.88 -0.87
C SER A 30 -7.21 -4.51 -0.73
N ASN A 31 -8.22 -3.78 -1.23
CA ASN A 31 -9.54 -4.35 -1.49
C ASN A 31 -9.41 -5.30 -2.68
N SER A 32 -9.60 -6.58 -2.44
CA SER A 32 -9.25 -7.65 -3.37
C SER A 32 -10.28 -8.76 -3.40
N VAL A 33 -10.19 -9.61 -4.41
CA VAL A 33 -11.07 -10.76 -4.62
C VAL A 33 -10.34 -12.07 -4.36
N ASP A 34 -11.11 -13.13 -4.10
CA ASP A 34 -10.58 -14.48 -3.90
C ASP A 34 -9.68 -14.92 -5.08
N GLY A 35 -8.50 -15.46 -4.75
CA GLY A 35 -7.46 -15.85 -5.71
C GLY A 35 -6.46 -14.74 -6.07
N ALA A 36 -6.71 -13.47 -5.69
CA ALA A 36 -5.81 -12.36 -6.02
C ALA A 36 -4.38 -12.57 -5.48
N ARG A 37 -4.24 -13.07 -4.25
CA ARG A 37 -2.91 -13.37 -3.66
C ARG A 37 -2.10 -14.31 -4.54
N ALA A 38 -2.70 -15.44 -4.91
CA ALA A 38 -1.99 -16.48 -5.67
C ALA A 38 -1.56 -15.95 -7.05
N GLU A 39 -2.42 -15.15 -7.68
CA GLU A 39 -2.14 -14.62 -9.01
C GLU A 39 -1.13 -13.48 -9.00
N GLU A 40 -1.24 -12.54 -8.06
CA GLU A 40 -0.25 -11.44 -7.91
C GLU A 40 1.12 -11.98 -7.49
N GLU A 41 1.16 -13.02 -6.63
CA GLU A 41 2.40 -13.70 -6.30
C GLU A 41 3.01 -14.38 -7.53
N ARG A 42 2.21 -15.13 -8.30
CA ARG A 42 2.67 -15.81 -9.51
C ARG A 42 3.21 -14.83 -10.56
N ARG A 43 2.60 -13.66 -10.69
CA ARG A 43 2.98 -12.65 -11.70
C ARG A 43 4.13 -11.76 -11.26
N PHE A 44 4.14 -11.34 -10.01
CA PHE A 44 4.96 -10.22 -9.54
C PHE A 44 5.82 -10.54 -8.32
N GLY A 45 5.58 -11.67 -7.64
CA GLY A 45 6.37 -12.09 -6.48
C GLY A 45 6.31 -11.11 -5.31
N PHE A 46 5.15 -10.45 -5.10
CA PHE A 46 5.01 -9.36 -4.14
C PHE A 46 5.44 -9.73 -2.72
N SER A 47 5.26 -10.98 -2.29
CA SER A 47 5.69 -11.42 -0.96
C SER A 47 7.20 -11.31 -0.71
N THR A 48 8.02 -11.20 -1.76
CA THR A 48 9.47 -10.99 -1.63
C THR A 48 9.83 -9.55 -1.24
N PHE A 49 8.91 -8.61 -1.46
CA PHE A 49 9.16 -7.17 -1.32
C PHE A 49 8.29 -6.50 -0.27
N PHE A 50 7.03 -6.90 -0.17
CA PHE A 50 6.04 -6.29 0.71
C PHE A 50 5.73 -7.22 1.89
N GLU A 51 5.75 -6.64 3.08
CA GLU A 51 5.37 -7.30 4.31
C GLU A 51 4.73 -6.24 5.21
N PRO A 52 3.56 -6.49 5.83
CA PRO A 52 2.59 -7.50 5.44
C PRO A 52 1.93 -7.18 4.08
N ILE A 53 1.28 -8.19 3.49
CA ILE A 53 0.32 -8.02 2.40
C ILE A 53 -1.06 -8.38 2.95
N LEU A 54 -1.96 -7.39 2.98
CA LEU A 54 -3.29 -7.49 3.58
C LEU A 54 -4.35 -7.33 2.49
N TYR A 55 -4.97 -8.44 2.16
CA TYR A 55 -6.03 -8.53 1.17
C TYR A 55 -7.38 -8.65 1.87
N SER A 56 -8.34 -7.79 1.51
CA SER A 56 -9.67 -7.77 2.14
C SER A 56 -10.41 -9.10 2.08
N HIS A 57 -10.23 -9.91 1.03
CA HIS A 57 -10.87 -11.23 0.93
C HIS A 57 -10.31 -12.24 1.96
N GLU A 58 -9.11 -12.00 2.49
CA GLU A 58 -8.47 -12.86 3.49
C GLU A 58 -8.68 -12.35 4.91
N THR A 59 -8.67 -11.02 5.09
CA THR A 59 -8.83 -10.39 6.40
C THR A 59 -10.30 -10.19 6.77
N GLY A 60 -11.20 -10.13 5.78
CA GLY A 60 -12.59 -9.73 5.96
C GLY A 60 -12.77 -8.22 6.20
N LEU A 61 -11.70 -7.43 6.08
CA LEU A 61 -11.69 -5.99 6.36
C LEU A 61 -11.46 -5.22 5.07
N LEU A 62 -12.32 -4.24 4.79
CA LEU A 62 -12.34 -3.49 3.53
C LEU A 62 -12.07 -2.02 3.79
N LYS A 63 -11.21 -1.39 2.98
CA LYS A 63 -11.15 0.08 2.91
C LYS A 63 -12.49 0.62 2.39
N PRO A 64 -13.02 1.73 2.94
CA PRO A 64 -12.37 2.67 3.86
C PRO A 64 -12.70 2.45 5.33
N GLU A 65 -13.17 1.26 5.74
CA GLU A 65 -13.51 1.02 7.15
C GLU A 65 -12.25 1.13 8.03
N PRO A 66 -12.30 1.83 9.18
CA PRO A 66 -11.16 2.06 10.06
C PRO A 66 -10.38 0.79 10.41
N GLU A 67 -11.09 -0.32 10.62
CA GLU A 67 -10.53 -1.60 11.04
C GLU A 67 -9.51 -2.14 10.02
N ALA A 68 -9.66 -1.84 8.73
CA ALA A 68 -8.70 -2.26 7.71
C ALA A 68 -7.33 -1.57 7.89
N TYR A 69 -7.33 -0.29 8.22
CA TYR A 69 -6.12 0.50 8.45
C TYR A 69 -5.50 0.21 9.81
N GLU A 70 -6.33 0.08 10.86
CA GLU A 70 -5.88 -0.30 12.20
C GLU A 70 -5.23 -1.69 12.19
N ASN A 71 -5.82 -2.65 11.46
CA ASN A 71 -5.21 -3.95 11.27
C ASN A 71 -3.85 -3.85 10.56
N ALA A 72 -3.71 -2.98 9.56
CA ALA A 72 -2.43 -2.74 8.91
C ALA A 72 -1.38 -2.19 9.89
N LEU A 73 -1.73 -1.20 10.70
CA LEU A 73 -0.84 -0.64 11.73
C LEU A 73 -0.40 -1.69 12.74
N GLU A 74 -1.33 -2.51 13.23
CA GLU A 74 -1.03 -3.59 14.17
C GLU A 74 -0.05 -4.61 13.56
N ARG A 75 -0.30 -5.03 12.32
CA ARG A 75 0.55 -6.00 11.60
C ARG A 75 1.94 -5.44 11.30
N MET A 76 2.04 -4.15 10.97
CA MET A 76 3.31 -3.45 10.79
C MET A 76 4.01 -3.12 12.11
N ARG A 77 3.29 -3.16 13.24
CA ARG A 77 3.74 -2.63 14.54
C ARG A 77 4.19 -1.18 14.45
N ALA A 78 3.43 -0.37 13.71
CA ALA A 78 3.75 1.01 13.42
C ALA A 78 2.73 1.96 14.05
N ASP A 79 3.19 3.13 14.48
CA ASP A 79 2.31 4.23 14.87
C ASP A 79 1.71 4.89 13.62
N ALA A 80 0.43 5.28 13.68
CA ALA A 80 -0.28 5.85 12.54
C ALA A 80 0.45 7.05 11.91
N GLY A 81 0.94 7.97 12.76
CA GLY A 81 1.68 9.15 12.31
C GLY A 81 3.01 8.85 11.60
N HIS A 82 3.55 7.64 11.73
CA HIS A 82 4.77 7.19 11.05
C HIS A 82 4.48 6.32 9.81
N VAL A 83 3.23 6.27 9.35
CA VAL A 83 2.85 5.58 8.11
C VAL A 83 2.35 6.58 7.07
N LEU A 84 2.88 6.46 5.85
CA LEU A 84 2.35 7.10 4.65
C LEU A 84 1.57 6.08 3.82
N PHE A 85 0.25 6.24 3.77
CA PHE A 85 -0.63 5.45 2.93
C PHE A 85 -0.82 6.09 1.54
N ILE A 86 -0.82 5.26 0.50
CA ILE A 86 -0.93 5.69 -0.89
C ILE A 86 -2.01 4.84 -1.56
N ASP A 87 -3.02 5.51 -2.11
CA ASP A 87 -4.18 4.87 -2.76
C ASP A 87 -4.57 5.66 -4.00
N ASP A 88 -5.08 5.03 -5.04
CA ASP A 88 -5.56 5.71 -6.24
C ASP A 88 -6.96 6.34 -6.06
N HIS A 89 -7.65 6.00 -4.97
CA HIS A 89 -8.96 6.55 -4.63
C HIS A 89 -8.90 7.45 -3.39
N GLU A 90 -9.47 8.66 -3.50
CA GLU A 90 -9.55 9.63 -2.38
C GLU A 90 -10.21 9.04 -1.14
N VAL A 91 -11.25 8.21 -1.31
CA VAL A 91 -11.95 7.54 -0.19
C VAL A 91 -11.01 6.65 0.63
N GLY A 92 -10.01 6.03 -0.01
CA GLY A 92 -8.97 5.28 0.68
C GLY A 92 -8.05 6.19 1.49
N ALA A 93 -7.59 7.28 0.87
CA ALA A 93 -6.74 8.26 1.54
C ALA A 93 -7.45 8.96 2.71
N GLU A 94 -8.74 9.26 2.58
CA GLU A 94 -9.56 9.82 3.66
C GLU A 94 -9.71 8.84 4.83
N GLY A 95 -9.97 7.56 4.56
CA GLY A 95 -10.05 6.53 5.60
C GLY A 95 -8.75 6.36 6.39
N ALA A 96 -7.60 6.36 5.69
CA ALA A 96 -6.29 6.33 6.33
C ALA A 96 -6.03 7.59 7.20
N ARG A 97 -6.37 8.78 6.70
CA ARG A 97 -6.27 10.03 7.48
C ARG A 97 -7.16 10.00 8.73
N ALA A 98 -8.35 9.41 8.64
CA ALA A 98 -9.30 9.34 9.75
C ALA A 98 -8.76 8.52 10.95
N VAL A 99 -7.86 7.55 10.71
CA VAL A 99 -7.19 6.79 11.77
C VAL A 99 -5.82 7.37 12.17
N GLY A 100 -5.47 8.55 11.65
CA GLY A 100 -4.24 9.28 11.99
C GLY A 100 -3.02 8.95 11.14
N MET A 101 -3.18 8.24 10.02
CA MET A 101 -2.08 8.07 9.05
C MET A 101 -1.86 9.32 8.22
N ASN A 102 -0.64 9.48 7.70
CA ASN A 102 -0.43 10.34 6.54
C ASN A 102 -0.98 9.63 5.30
N ALA A 103 -1.63 10.33 4.38
CA ALA A 103 -2.10 9.71 3.15
C ALA A 103 -2.14 10.66 1.96
N ILE A 104 -1.85 10.13 0.77
CA ILE A 104 -1.95 10.83 -0.51
C ILE A 104 -2.72 10.00 -1.53
N VAL A 105 -3.30 10.67 -2.53
CA VAL A 105 -3.85 10.00 -3.70
C VAL A 105 -2.79 9.81 -4.78
N HIS A 106 -2.66 8.60 -5.30
CA HIS A 106 -1.82 8.29 -6.44
C HIS A 106 -2.45 8.85 -7.71
N LEU A 107 -1.81 9.86 -8.29
CA LEU A 107 -2.19 10.46 -9.57
C LEU A 107 -1.17 10.17 -10.68
N GLY A 108 -0.03 9.57 -10.33
CA GLY A 108 1.05 9.22 -11.24
C GLY A 108 2.41 9.13 -10.55
N ASN A 109 3.39 8.50 -11.22
CA ASN A 109 4.71 8.24 -10.64
C ASN A 109 5.44 9.50 -10.15
N PRO A 110 5.49 10.62 -10.90
CA PRO A 110 6.27 11.78 -10.46
C PRO A 110 5.74 12.43 -9.18
N SER A 111 4.41 12.53 -9.02
CA SER A 111 3.81 13.12 -7.82
C SER A 111 3.94 12.20 -6.61
N THR A 112 3.71 10.90 -6.80
CA THR A 112 3.83 9.91 -5.72
C THR A 112 5.27 9.79 -5.21
N THR A 113 6.25 9.65 -6.10
CA THR A 113 7.66 9.54 -5.69
C THR A 113 8.16 10.81 -4.99
N LYS A 114 7.77 12.00 -5.50
CA LYS A 114 8.08 13.27 -4.83
C LYS A 114 7.49 13.33 -3.42
N ALA A 115 6.22 12.96 -3.25
CA ALA A 115 5.56 12.98 -1.95
C ALA A 115 6.21 12.00 -0.96
N ILE A 116 6.62 10.81 -1.41
CA ILE A 116 7.35 9.86 -0.58
C ILE A 116 8.70 10.46 -0.12
N GLU A 117 9.47 11.07 -1.02
CA GLU A 117 10.74 11.70 -0.64
C GLU A 117 10.56 12.90 0.30
N GLU A 118 9.48 13.66 0.16
CA GLU A 118 9.14 14.75 1.08
C GLU A 118 8.78 14.24 2.47
N TYR A 119 8.02 13.15 2.54
CA TYR A 119 7.67 12.49 3.80
C TYR A 119 8.92 11.93 4.51
N LEU A 120 9.77 11.19 3.80
CA LEU A 120 10.97 10.59 4.39
C LEU A 120 11.97 11.62 4.94
N LYS A 121 11.98 12.85 4.41
CA LYS A 121 12.82 13.95 4.93
C LYS A 121 12.30 14.56 6.23
N GLN A 122 11.00 14.46 6.51
CA GLN A 122 10.39 15.00 7.72
C GLN A 122 10.62 14.08 8.92
N GLU A 123 10.80 12.79 8.66
CA GLU A 123 11.05 11.73 9.65
C GLU A 123 12.55 11.51 9.95
N SER A 124 13.46 12.24 9.29
CA SER A 124 14.92 12.18 9.48
C SER A 124 15.41 13.22 10.48
#